data_AF-A0A2N5KGU5-F1
#
_entry.id   AF-A0A2N5KGU5-F1
#
_cell.length_a   1.000
_cell.length_b   1.000
_cell.length_c   1.000
_cell.angle_alpha   90.00
_cell.angle_beta   90.00
_cell.angle_gamma   90.00
#
_symmetry.space_group_name_H-M   'P 1'
#
loop_
_entity.id
_entity.type
_entity.pdbx_description
1 polymer ?
#
loop_
_entity_poly.entity_id
_entity_poly.type
_entity_poly.pdbx_seq_one_letter_code
_entity_poly.pdbx_strand_id
1 'polypeptide(L)'
;MAHLVDKFVASDGDRKTLTACQADVKEARDYLATYGAEAIRRASGSQGGPDWGSSVKRARVILPDGPRPALISSETWEHNLVEVVNQCATMERLIDALCWAQTEPSLMEYLVERCHPTTSSSRGDEEDHDLVLVASHDPREKAKFEVSDVASEKDGNGKEKKDLESLGVLAKGSDEHQPSSGWPSGRLFLVVSEEFSVWIRRTPTKPVQHRYREIKRERATRIFEVKQKVRR
;
A
#
# COMPACT_ATOMS: atom_id res chain seq x y z
N MET A 1 -16.48 -1.56 10.32
CA MET A 1 -16.71 -1.03 8.96
C MET A 1 -16.27 -2.13 8.03
N ALA A 2 -17.11 -2.58 7.10
CA ALA A 2 -16.74 -3.66 6.18
C ALA A 2 -15.55 -3.21 5.30
N HIS A 3 -14.64 -4.13 4.99
CA HIS A 3 -13.53 -3.86 4.08
C HIS A 3 -14.06 -3.81 2.64
N LEU A 4 -13.75 -2.75 1.90
CA LEU A 4 -14.17 -2.62 0.50
C LEU A 4 -13.35 -3.52 -0.43
N VAL A 5 -12.05 -3.62 -0.17
CA VAL A 5 -11.14 -4.44 -0.96
C VAL A 5 -10.62 -5.57 -0.07
N ASP A 6 -10.79 -6.79 -0.55
CA ASP A 6 -10.37 -8.00 0.11
C ASP A 6 -8.87 -8.23 -0.08
N LYS A 7 -8.29 -8.96 0.87
CA LYS A 7 -6.90 -9.39 0.81
C LYS A 7 -6.75 -10.69 0.03
N PHE A 8 -5.68 -10.79 -0.74
CA PHE A 8 -5.17 -12.07 -1.20
C PHE A 8 -4.12 -12.59 -0.21
N VAL A 9 -4.37 -13.79 0.34
CA VAL A 9 -3.41 -14.55 1.15
C VAL A 9 -3.35 -15.94 0.55
N ALA A 10 -2.17 -16.36 0.09
CA ALA A 10 -2.01 -17.68 -0.50
C ALA A 10 -2.10 -18.78 0.56
N SER A 11 -2.86 -19.83 0.27
CA SER A 11 -2.74 -21.16 0.88
C SER A 11 -1.51 -21.89 0.33
N ASP A 12 -1.06 -22.95 1.02
CA ASP A 12 -0.01 -23.84 0.51
C ASP A 12 -0.38 -24.36 -0.88
N GLY A 13 0.32 -23.88 -1.90
CA GLY A 13 0.13 -24.26 -3.31
C GLY A 13 -0.54 -23.21 -4.21
N ASP A 14 -1.19 -22.18 -3.64
CA ASP A 14 -2.00 -21.20 -4.41
C ASP A 14 -1.31 -19.86 -4.64
N ARG A 15 0.02 -19.80 -4.53
CA ARG A 15 0.77 -18.57 -4.73
C ARG A 15 0.63 -18.08 -6.17
N LYS A 16 0.37 -16.78 -6.33
CA LYS A 16 0.23 -16.14 -7.64
C LYS A 16 1.57 -15.69 -8.18
N THR A 17 1.70 -15.67 -9.51
CA THR A 17 2.78 -14.92 -10.14
C THR A 17 2.58 -13.42 -9.93
N LEU A 18 3.65 -12.63 -10.05
CA LEU A 18 3.58 -11.17 -10.01
C LEU A 18 2.59 -10.62 -11.05
N THR A 19 2.61 -11.16 -12.27
CA THR A 19 1.74 -10.76 -13.37
C THR A 19 0.26 -11.05 -13.07
N ALA A 20 -0.06 -12.22 -12.52
CA ALA A 20 -1.44 -12.58 -12.15
C ALA A 20 -1.96 -11.65 -11.04
N CYS A 21 -1.16 -11.44 -9.99
CA CYS A 21 -1.54 -10.52 -8.91
C CYS A 21 -1.71 -9.09 -9.41
N GLN A 22 -0.83 -8.61 -10.29
CA GLN A 22 -0.97 -7.29 -10.91
C GLN A 22 -2.27 -7.15 -11.69
N ALA A 23 -2.67 -8.18 -12.43
CA ALA A 23 -3.92 -8.18 -13.18
C ALA A 23 -5.13 -8.03 -12.25
N ASP A 24 -5.16 -8.79 -11.13
CA ASP A 24 -6.24 -8.71 -10.14
C ASP A 24 -6.34 -7.32 -9.50
N VAL A 25 -5.20 -6.75 -9.08
CA VAL A 25 -5.16 -5.41 -8.46
C VAL A 25 -5.60 -4.35 -9.48
N LYS A 26 -5.20 -4.49 -10.75
CA LYS A 26 -5.61 -3.58 -11.82
C LYS A 26 -7.11 -3.65 -12.09
N GLU A 27 -7.69 -4.84 -12.14
CA GLU A 27 -9.13 -5.03 -12.33
C GLU A 27 -9.93 -4.38 -11.19
N ALA A 28 -9.50 -4.59 -9.94
CA ALA A 28 -10.08 -3.96 -8.75
C ALA A 28 -9.98 -2.43 -8.80
N ARG A 29 -8.81 -1.90 -9.16
CA ARG A 29 -8.56 -0.45 -9.33
C ARG A 29 -9.47 0.14 -10.41
N ASP A 30 -9.53 -0.50 -11.58
CA ASP A 30 -10.31 -0.03 -12.71
C ASP A 30 -11.82 -0.01 -12.39
N TYR A 31 -12.30 -1.02 -11.64
CA TYR A 31 -13.67 -1.06 -11.10
C TYR A 31 -13.94 0.13 -10.16
N LEU A 32 -13.12 0.32 -9.12
CA LEU A 32 -13.30 1.43 -8.17
C LEU A 32 -13.17 2.80 -8.84
N ALA A 33 -12.23 2.98 -9.76
CA ALA A 33 -12.05 4.23 -10.49
C ALA A 33 -13.29 4.59 -11.34
N THR A 34 -13.91 3.59 -11.97
CA THR A 34 -15.13 3.77 -12.77
C THR A 34 -16.28 4.33 -11.92
N TYR A 35 -16.59 3.67 -10.80
CA TYR A 35 -17.69 4.11 -9.93
C TYR A 35 -17.35 5.35 -9.10
N GLY A 36 -16.08 5.53 -8.74
CA GLY A 36 -15.57 6.76 -8.13
C GLY A 36 -15.77 7.97 -9.05
N ALA A 37 -15.46 7.85 -10.33
CA ALA A 37 -15.67 8.90 -11.32
C ALA A 37 -17.17 9.23 -11.52
N GLU A 38 -18.05 8.23 -11.46
CA GLU A 38 -19.49 8.47 -11.44
C GLU A 38 -19.93 9.25 -10.20
N ALA A 39 -19.48 8.87 -9.01
CA ALA A 39 -19.81 9.58 -7.78
C ALA A 39 -19.32 11.03 -7.81
N ILE A 40 -18.13 11.30 -8.37
CA ILE A 40 -17.62 12.66 -8.61
C ILE A 40 -18.58 13.42 -9.54
N ARG A 41 -19.00 12.85 -10.67
CA ARG A 41 -19.95 13.50 -11.58
C ARG A 41 -21.27 13.87 -10.89
N ARG A 42 -21.81 12.96 -10.08
CA ARG A 42 -23.03 13.21 -9.28
C ARG A 42 -22.81 14.33 -8.26
N ALA A 43 -21.70 14.30 -7.54
CA ALA A 43 -21.37 15.31 -6.52
C ALA A 43 -21.15 16.70 -7.13
N SER A 44 -20.48 16.79 -8.28
CA SER A 44 -20.25 18.04 -9.02
C SER A 44 -21.52 18.68 -9.59
N GLY A 45 -22.60 17.92 -9.74
CA GLY A 45 -23.91 18.45 -10.12
C GLY A 45 -24.59 19.29 -9.02
N SER A 46 -24.07 19.23 -7.79
CA SER A 46 -24.53 20.07 -6.68
C SER A 46 -24.10 21.51 -6.94
N GLN A 47 -25.06 22.39 -7.26
CA GLN A 47 -24.79 23.82 -7.45
C GLN A 47 -24.00 24.34 -6.23
N GLY A 48 -22.94 25.12 -6.48
CA GLY A 48 -21.93 25.56 -5.50
C GLY A 48 -22.45 26.45 -4.36
N GLY A 49 -23.46 25.98 -3.65
CA GLY A 49 -24.04 26.61 -2.47
C GLY A 49 -23.11 26.52 -1.25
N PRO A 50 -23.52 27.14 -0.14
CA PRO A 50 -22.69 27.30 1.06
C PRO A 50 -22.18 25.97 1.65
N ASP A 51 -22.88 24.85 1.41
CA ASP A 51 -22.54 23.53 1.94
C ASP A 51 -21.82 22.61 0.95
N TRP A 52 -21.39 23.11 -0.22
CA TRP A 52 -20.80 22.29 -1.30
C TRP A 52 -19.69 21.36 -0.80
N GLY A 53 -18.73 21.87 -0.02
CA GLY A 53 -17.60 21.08 0.48
C GLY A 53 -18.02 19.94 1.42
N SER A 54 -19.01 20.19 2.28
CA SER A 54 -19.58 19.17 3.17
C SER A 54 -20.28 18.06 2.40
N SER A 55 -21.01 18.42 1.34
CA SER A 55 -21.71 17.49 0.46
C SER A 55 -20.73 16.62 -0.32
N VAL A 56 -19.71 17.22 -0.96
CA VAL A 56 -18.69 16.46 -1.72
C VAL A 56 -17.91 15.51 -0.82
N LYS A 57 -17.51 15.93 0.38
CA LYS A 57 -16.80 15.07 1.35
C LYS A 57 -17.62 13.84 1.79
N ARG A 58 -18.95 13.97 1.79
CA ARG A 58 -19.89 12.90 2.17
C ARG A 58 -20.41 12.10 0.98
N ALA A 59 -19.96 12.42 -0.24
CA ALA A 59 -20.38 11.70 -1.44
C ALA A 59 -20.09 10.20 -1.29
N ARG A 60 -21.06 9.39 -1.71
CA ARG A 60 -20.98 7.93 -1.69
C ARG A 60 -20.72 7.39 -3.10
N VAL A 61 -19.82 6.43 -3.17
CA VAL A 61 -19.66 5.56 -4.32
C VAL A 61 -20.63 4.41 -4.14
N ILE A 62 -21.49 4.18 -5.13
CA ILE A 62 -22.42 3.06 -5.16
C ILE A 62 -21.78 1.98 -6.02
N LEU A 63 -21.70 0.77 -5.48
CA LEU A 63 -21.05 -0.38 -6.09
C LEU A 63 -22.18 -1.35 -6.46
N PRO A 64 -22.52 -1.47 -7.75
CA PRO A 64 -23.70 -2.23 -8.15
C PRO A 64 -23.54 -3.72 -7.90
N ASP A 65 -24.67 -4.40 -7.77
CA ASP A 65 -24.75 -5.85 -7.78
C ASP A 65 -24.48 -6.35 -9.19
N GLY A 66 -23.51 -7.24 -9.35
CA GLY A 66 -23.06 -7.72 -10.66
C GLY A 66 -21.69 -8.40 -10.59
N PRO A 67 -21.08 -8.70 -11.74
CA PRO A 67 -19.70 -9.20 -11.79
C PRO A 67 -18.77 -8.19 -11.10
N ARG A 68 -18.12 -8.63 -10.02
CA ARG A 68 -17.12 -7.86 -9.28
C ARG A 68 -15.75 -8.50 -9.44
N PRO A 69 -14.67 -7.71 -9.52
CA PRO A 69 -13.32 -8.25 -9.46
C PRO A 69 -13.12 -9.04 -8.16
N ALA A 70 -12.29 -10.07 -8.19
CA ALA A 70 -12.12 -10.99 -7.06
C ALA A 70 -11.64 -10.31 -5.76
N LEU A 71 -10.97 -9.16 -5.87
CA LEU A 71 -10.50 -8.38 -4.72
C LEU A 71 -11.53 -7.36 -4.22
N ILE A 72 -12.71 -7.21 -4.85
CA ILE A 72 -13.74 -6.29 -4.37
C ILE A 72 -14.76 -7.08 -3.55
N SER A 73 -14.94 -6.67 -2.29
CA SER A 73 -15.89 -7.32 -1.38
C SER A 73 -17.29 -7.35 -1.99
N SER A 74 -17.91 -8.53 -1.97
CA SER A 74 -19.30 -8.72 -2.40
C SER A 74 -20.31 -8.21 -1.36
N GLU A 75 -19.89 -7.97 -0.13
CA GLU A 75 -20.75 -7.53 0.98
C GLU A 75 -20.93 -6.01 1.03
N THR A 76 -20.04 -5.26 0.39
CA THR A 76 -20.03 -3.79 0.43
C THR A 76 -20.69 -3.20 -0.82
N TRP A 77 -21.85 -2.57 -0.70
CA TRP A 77 -22.59 -1.97 -1.82
C TRP A 77 -22.43 -0.44 -1.91
N GLU A 78 -21.86 0.21 -0.89
CA GLU A 78 -21.48 1.61 -0.94
C GLU A 78 -20.22 1.90 -0.13
N HIS A 79 -19.51 2.97 -0.51
CA HIS A 79 -18.34 3.45 0.24
C HIS A 79 -18.19 4.97 0.18
N ASN A 80 -17.42 5.54 1.12
CA ASN A 80 -17.09 6.96 1.06
C ASN A 80 -16.16 7.25 -0.14
N LEU A 81 -16.45 8.32 -0.90
CA LEU A 81 -15.68 8.70 -2.09
C LEU A 81 -14.21 9.01 -1.79
N VAL A 82 -13.91 9.71 -0.70
CA VAL A 82 -12.52 10.04 -0.33
C VAL A 82 -11.73 8.77 -0.07
N GLU A 83 -12.33 7.81 0.62
CA GLU A 83 -11.70 6.51 0.87
C GLU A 83 -11.50 5.72 -0.44
N VAL A 84 -12.47 5.72 -1.36
CA VAL A 84 -12.30 5.06 -2.67
C VAL A 84 -11.15 5.68 -3.47
N VAL A 85 -11.03 7.01 -3.45
CA VAL A 85 -9.90 7.71 -4.09
C VAL A 85 -8.57 7.32 -3.45
N ASN A 86 -8.50 7.29 -2.12
CA ASN A 86 -7.30 6.87 -1.40
C ASN A 86 -6.92 5.42 -1.74
N GLN A 87 -7.90 4.51 -1.78
CA GLN A 87 -7.69 3.11 -2.14
C GLN A 87 -7.20 2.95 -3.58
N CYS A 88 -7.76 3.70 -4.53
CA CYS A 88 -7.24 3.74 -5.90
C CYS A 88 -5.77 4.20 -5.93
N ALA A 89 -5.41 5.25 -5.21
CA ALA A 89 -4.04 5.74 -5.16
C ALA A 89 -3.07 4.70 -4.56
N THR A 90 -3.48 3.98 -3.51
CA THR A 90 -2.69 2.88 -2.94
C THR A 90 -2.53 1.74 -3.94
N MET A 91 -3.61 1.31 -4.61
CA MET A 91 -3.55 0.26 -5.64
C MET A 91 -2.67 0.65 -6.83
N GLU A 92 -2.68 1.92 -7.26
CA GLU A 92 -1.82 2.41 -8.33
C GLU A 92 -0.33 2.32 -7.96
N ARG A 93 0.03 2.69 -6.73
CA ARG A 93 1.40 2.52 -6.22
C ARG A 93 1.79 1.05 -6.08
N LEU A 94 0.85 0.20 -5.65
CA LEU A 94 1.07 -1.25 -5.57
C LEU A 94 1.27 -1.88 -6.95
N ILE A 95 0.49 -1.48 -7.96
CA ILE A 95 0.68 -1.88 -9.36
C ILE A 95 2.07 -1.45 -9.86
N ASP A 96 2.52 -0.23 -9.54
CA ASP A 96 3.87 0.23 -9.88
C ASP A 96 4.96 -0.61 -9.20
N ALA A 97 4.74 -1.05 -7.95
CA ALA A 97 5.65 -1.93 -7.24
C ALA A 97 5.71 -3.34 -7.86
N LEU A 98 4.56 -3.92 -8.22
CA LEU A 98 4.46 -5.20 -8.91
C LEU A 98 5.10 -5.14 -10.31
N CYS A 99 4.90 -4.05 -11.06
CA CYS A 99 5.60 -3.80 -12.33
C CYS A 99 7.11 -3.79 -12.13
N TRP A 100 7.60 -3.05 -11.12
CA TRP A 100 9.02 -2.95 -10.84
C TRP A 100 9.61 -4.31 -10.46
N ALA A 101 8.94 -5.06 -9.57
CA ALA A 101 9.39 -6.39 -9.14
C ALA A 101 9.53 -7.37 -10.31
N GLN A 102 8.68 -7.27 -11.34
CA GLN A 102 8.80 -8.08 -12.57
C GLN A 102 10.04 -7.74 -13.40
N THR A 103 10.58 -6.53 -13.26
CA THR A 103 11.79 -6.08 -13.97
C THR A 103 13.06 -6.22 -13.15
N GLU A 104 12.93 -6.45 -11.85
CA GLU A 104 14.06 -6.58 -10.93
C GLU A 104 14.56 -8.04 -10.94
N PRO A 105 15.77 -8.34 -11.45
CA PRO A 105 16.24 -9.71 -11.62
C PRO A 105 16.23 -10.52 -10.31
N SER A 106 16.47 -9.84 -9.19
CA SER A 106 16.49 -10.45 -7.86
C SER A 106 15.10 -10.78 -7.28
N LEU A 107 14.00 -10.35 -7.93
CA LEU A 107 12.63 -10.58 -7.49
C LEU A 107 11.76 -11.27 -8.55
N MET A 108 12.22 -11.40 -9.79
CA MET A 108 11.43 -11.93 -10.90
C MET A 108 10.95 -13.38 -10.68
N GLU A 109 11.71 -14.18 -9.94
CA GLU A 109 11.37 -15.57 -9.59
C GLU A 109 10.56 -15.69 -8.28
N TYR A 110 10.19 -14.56 -7.67
CA TYR A 110 9.38 -14.58 -6.47
C TYR A 110 7.90 -14.75 -6.82
N LEU A 111 7.18 -15.41 -5.92
CA LEU A 111 5.73 -15.55 -6.00
C LEU A 111 5.07 -14.67 -4.93
N VAL A 112 3.84 -14.26 -5.20
CA VAL A 112 3.03 -13.47 -4.26
C VAL A 112 2.45 -14.41 -3.22
N GLU A 113 2.91 -14.26 -1.97
CA GLU A 113 2.33 -14.91 -0.80
C GLU A 113 1.15 -14.09 -0.23
N ARG A 114 1.27 -12.76 -0.29
CA ARG A 114 0.25 -11.84 0.25
C ARG A 114 0.16 -10.57 -0.58
N CYS A 115 -1.04 -10.09 -0.82
CA CYS A 115 -1.32 -8.80 -1.46
C CYS A 115 -2.57 -8.16 -0.83
N HIS A 116 -2.39 -7.06 -0.11
CA HIS A 116 -3.42 -6.30 0.58
C HIS A 116 -3.50 -4.91 -0.06
N PRO A 117 -4.39 -4.70 -1.05
CA PRO A 117 -4.32 -3.50 -1.91
C PRO A 117 -4.79 -2.22 -1.22
N THR A 118 -5.41 -2.32 -0.05
CA THR A 118 -5.98 -1.18 0.68
C THR A 118 -5.67 -1.32 2.16
N THR A 119 -4.91 -0.36 2.65
CA THR A 119 -4.48 -0.28 4.05
C THR A 119 -5.68 -0.27 5.00
N SER A 120 -5.82 -1.33 5.78
CA SER A 120 -6.38 -1.24 7.12
C SER A 120 -5.67 -2.30 7.92
N SER A 121 -4.63 -1.89 8.66
CA SER A 121 -3.97 -2.73 9.63
C SER A 121 -5.03 -3.24 10.59
N SER A 122 -5.39 -4.52 10.42
CA SER A 122 -6.19 -5.18 11.42
C SER A 122 -5.34 -5.20 12.71
N ARG A 123 -5.93 -4.88 13.86
CA ARG A 123 -5.23 -4.76 15.17
C ARG A 123 -4.70 -6.11 15.70
N GLY A 124 -4.47 -7.08 14.84
CA GLY A 124 -3.96 -8.41 15.20
C GLY A 124 -2.44 -8.46 15.28
N ASP A 125 -1.95 -9.49 15.97
CA ASP A 125 -0.51 -9.77 16.16
C ASP A 125 0.18 -10.33 14.91
N GLU A 126 -0.54 -10.51 13.80
CA GLU A 126 0.02 -11.04 12.56
C GLU A 126 0.78 -9.96 11.77
N GLU A 127 1.89 -10.35 11.13
CA GLU A 127 2.61 -9.51 10.17
C GLU A 127 1.66 -9.16 9.01
N ASP A 128 1.24 -7.90 8.91
CA ASP A 128 0.22 -7.42 7.97
C ASP A 128 0.85 -6.44 6.96
N HIS A 129 1.66 -6.97 6.04
CA HIS A 129 2.30 -6.19 4.99
C HIS A 129 1.42 -6.10 3.74
N ASP A 130 1.47 -4.96 3.05
CA ASP A 130 0.69 -4.72 1.82
C ASP A 130 1.06 -5.68 0.69
N LEU A 131 2.34 -6.05 0.57
CA LEU A 131 2.77 -7.09 -0.36
C LEU A 131 3.90 -7.91 0.26
N VAL A 132 3.75 -9.23 0.21
CA VAL A 132 4.80 -10.19 0.59
C VAL A 132 5.08 -11.09 -0.61
N LEU A 133 6.32 -11.01 -1.05
CA LEU A 133 6.88 -11.89 -2.06
C LEU A 133 7.76 -12.93 -1.38
N VAL A 134 7.75 -14.16 -1.89
CA VAL A 134 8.63 -15.23 -1.43
C VAL A 134 9.37 -15.85 -2.60
N ALA A 135 10.65 -16.16 -2.43
CA ALA A 135 11.42 -16.81 -3.47
C ALA A 135 10.82 -18.19 -3.78
N SER A 136 10.71 -18.53 -5.07
CA SER A 136 10.21 -19.85 -5.49
C SER A 136 11.09 -21.02 -5.01
N HIS A 137 12.38 -20.79 -4.81
CA HIS A 137 13.34 -21.81 -4.37
C HIS A 137 13.52 -21.91 -2.85
N ASP A 138 13.28 -20.81 -2.10
CA ASP A 138 13.30 -20.81 -0.63
C ASP A 138 12.21 -19.87 -0.07
N PRO A 139 11.11 -20.41 0.48
CA PRO A 139 10.03 -19.62 1.09
C PRO A 139 10.47 -18.76 2.29
N ARG A 140 11.66 -18.98 2.85
CA ARG A 140 12.24 -18.15 3.92
C ARG A 140 12.82 -16.85 3.40
N GLU A 141 13.18 -16.80 2.12
CA GLU A 141 13.60 -15.57 1.46
C GLU A 141 12.38 -14.74 1.09
N LYS A 142 12.15 -13.68 1.86
CA LYS A 142 10.99 -12.79 1.68
C LYS A 142 11.41 -11.40 1.21
N ALA A 143 10.55 -10.79 0.41
CA ALA A 143 10.55 -9.36 0.13
C ALA A 143 9.22 -8.76 0.58
N LYS A 144 9.28 -7.87 1.57
CA LYS A 144 8.14 -7.26 2.24
C LYS A 144 8.02 -5.80 1.81
N PHE A 145 6.81 -5.38 1.49
CA PHE A 145 6.53 -4.03 1.02
C PHE A 145 5.43 -3.40 1.86
N GLU A 146 5.63 -2.14 2.22
CA GLU A 146 4.57 -1.25 2.72
C GLU A 146 4.32 -0.14 1.70
N VAL A 147 3.05 0.08 1.39
CA VAL A 147 2.59 1.10 0.46
C VAL A 147 1.99 2.25 1.26
N SER A 148 2.68 3.38 1.26
CA SER A 148 2.22 4.55 1.97
C SER A 148 1.11 5.26 1.20
N ASP A 149 0.04 5.63 1.90
CA ASP A 149 -1.10 6.38 1.39
C ASP A 149 -0.84 7.91 1.39
N VAL A 150 0.25 8.37 2.03
CA VAL A 150 0.60 9.79 2.12
C VAL A 150 0.90 10.38 0.75
N ALA A 151 0.16 11.43 0.40
CA ALA A 151 0.31 12.20 -0.84
C ALA A 151 0.77 13.65 -0.56
N SER A 152 1.68 13.84 0.40
CA SER A 152 2.20 15.17 0.75
C SER A 152 3.69 15.11 1.14
N GLU A 153 4.38 16.25 1.13
CA GLU A 153 5.78 16.35 1.57
C GLU A 153 5.96 16.28 3.12
N LYS A 154 4.89 16.05 3.87
CA LYS A 154 4.91 16.04 5.34
C LYS A 154 4.39 14.71 5.87
N ASP A 155 5.05 14.19 6.91
CA ASP A 155 4.55 13.06 7.68
C ASP A 155 3.61 13.51 8.83
N GLY A 156 2.49 14.13 8.48
CA GLY A 156 1.62 14.81 9.46
C GLY A 156 1.02 13.89 10.53
N ASN A 157 0.90 12.58 10.25
CA ASN A 157 0.26 11.58 11.11
C ASN A 157 1.21 10.45 11.53
N GLY A 158 2.52 10.63 11.35
CA GLY A 158 3.54 9.63 11.71
C GLY A 158 3.43 8.34 10.91
N LYS A 159 2.98 8.40 9.65
CA LYS A 159 2.82 7.26 8.76
C LYS A 159 4.16 6.60 8.43
N GLU A 160 5.26 7.36 8.27
CA GLU A 160 6.59 6.77 8.08
C GLU A 160 6.92 5.81 9.24
N LYS A 161 6.72 6.26 10.47
CA LYS A 161 6.95 5.46 11.67
C LYS A 161 6.06 4.20 11.68
N LYS A 162 4.77 4.34 11.39
CA LYS A 162 3.83 3.21 11.32
C LYS A 162 4.21 2.19 10.26
N ASP A 163 4.64 2.66 9.09
CA ASP A 163 5.08 1.78 8.00
C ASP A 163 6.37 1.04 8.41
N LEU A 164 7.32 1.71 9.09
CA LEU A 164 8.51 1.07 9.64
C LEU A 164 8.22 0.08 10.79
N GLU A 165 7.25 0.38 11.65
CA GLU A 165 6.75 -0.54 12.67
C GLU A 165 6.12 -1.77 12.02
N SER A 166 5.35 -1.58 10.94
CA SER A 166 4.75 -2.66 10.16
C SER A 166 5.84 -3.56 9.57
N LEU A 167 6.88 -2.97 8.96
CA LEU A 167 8.07 -3.69 8.46
C LEU A 167 8.90 -4.39 9.55
N GLY A 168 8.61 -4.16 10.84
CA GLY A 168 9.40 -4.69 11.96
C GLY A 168 10.75 -4.01 12.14
N VAL A 169 10.96 -2.84 11.52
CA VAL A 169 12.18 -2.03 11.69
C VAL A 169 12.17 -1.29 13.03
N LEU A 170 10.99 -0.86 13.47
CA LEU A 170 10.76 -0.19 14.74
C LEU A 170 9.89 -1.05 15.66
N ALA A 171 10.00 -0.84 16.98
CA ALA A 171 9.14 -1.47 17.96
C ALA A 171 7.72 -0.87 17.91
N LYS A 172 6.69 -1.72 17.77
CA LYS A 172 5.27 -1.31 17.73
C LYS A 172 4.90 -0.50 18.97
N GLY A 173 4.24 0.64 18.76
CA GLY A 173 3.67 1.45 19.85
C GLY A 173 4.68 2.16 20.74
N SER A 174 5.97 2.13 20.40
CA SER A 174 6.99 2.91 21.11
C SER A 174 6.82 4.38 20.76
N ASP A 175 6.77 5.30 21.73
CA ASP A 175 6.67 6.74 21.43
C ASP A 175 7.95 7.26 20.75
N GLU A 176 9.08 6.71 21.15
CA GLU A 176 10.40 6.94 20.57
C GLU A 176 10.64 6.07 19.34
N HIS A 177 11.54 6.46 18.43
CA HIS A 177 11.92 5.61 17.29
C HIS A 177 12.85 4.48 17.75
N GLN A 178 12.36 3.64 18.66
CA GLN A 178 13.12 2.53 19.22
C GLN A 178 13.20 1.42 18.17
N PRO A 179 14.40 0.91 17.88
CA PRO A 179 14.55 -0.24 17.01
C PRO A 179 13.84 -1.44 17.63
N SER A 180 13.32 -2.32 16.79
CA SER A 180 12.86 -3.64 17.24
C SER A 180 14.01 -4.46 17.84
N SER A 181 13.70 -5.56 18.53
CA SER A 181 14.70 -6.43 19.17
C SER A 181 15.68 -7.09 18.20
N GLY A 182 15.40 -7.06 16.88
CA GLY A 182 16.27 -7.56 15.84
C GLY A 182 15.85 -7.04 14.46
N TRP A 183 16.81 -6.95 13.54
CA TRP A 183 16.49 -6.57 12.16
C TRP A 183 15.62 -7.64 11.51
N PRO A 184 14.49 -7.29 10.88
CA PRO A 184 13.62 -8.27 10.24
C PRO A 184 14.34 -8.99 9.09
N SER A 185 14.03 -10.26 8.89
CA SER A 185 14.62 -11.05 7.81
C SER A 185 14.11 -10.60 6.44
N GLY A 186 14.89 -10.89 5.40
CA GLY A 186 14.52 -10.59 4.02
C GLY A 186 14.78 -9.14 3.60
N ARG A 187 14.16 -8.75 2.49
CA ARG A 187 14.26 -7.42 1.90
C ARG A 187 13.03 -6.61 2.27
N LEU A 188 13.24 -5.35 2.63
CA LEU A 188 12.19 -4.45 3.09
C LEU A 188 12.07 -3.28 2.12
N PHE A 189 10.85 -2.97 1.71
CA PHE A 189 10.57 -1.89 0.77
C PHE A 189 9.48 -0.97 1.29
N LEU A 190 9.69 0.33 1.07
CA LEU A 190 8.69 1.35 1.25
C LEU A 190 8.33 1.93 -0.11
N VAL A 191 7.06 1.87 -0.48
CA VAL A 191 6.51 2.38 -1.73
C VAL A 191 5.73 3.64 -1.42
N VAL A 192 6.15 4.78 -1.95
CA VAL A 192 5.63 6.10 -1.58
C VAL A 192 5.29 6.95 -2.79
N SER A 193 4.50 8.02 -2.59
CA SER A 193 4.31 9.05 -3.61
C SER A 193 5.60 9.85 -3.84
N GLU A 194 5.69 10.54 -4.98
CA GLU A 194 6.81 11.46 -5.24
C GLU A 194 6.91 12.56 -4.18
N GLU A 195 5.79 13.13 -3.76
CA GLU A 195 5.74 14.16 -2.73
C GLU A 195 6.29 13.62 -1.40
N PHE A 196 5.83 12.44 -0.98
CA PHE A 196 6.29 11.87 0.28
C PHE A 196 7.75 11.41 0.23
N SER A 197 8.27 11.09 -0.96
CA SER A 197 9.69 10.81 -1.13
C SER A 197 10.59 12.00 -0.76
N VAL A 198 10.10 13.24 -0.90
CA VAL A 198 10.82 14.44 -0.48
C VAL A 198 11.02 14.42 1.03
N TRP A 199 10.01 14.02 1.80
CA TRP A 199 10.12 13.82 3.26
C TRP A 199 11.18 12.75 3.58
N ILE A 200 11.05 11.55 2.98
CA ILE A 200 11.97 10.43 3.19
C ILE A 200 13.44 10.81 2.91
N ARG A 201 13.70 11.61 1.86
CA ARG A 201 15.05 12.11 1.53
C ARG A 201 15.55 13.19 2.48
N ARG A 202 14.66 14.06 2.98
CA ARG A 202 15.00 15.19 3.86
C ARG A 202 15.27 14.75 5.28
N THR A 203 14.58 13.73 5.78
CA THR A 203 14.74 13.25 7.15
C THR A 203 16.18 12.74 7.29
N PRO A 204 17.11 13.52 7.91
CA PRO A 204 18.45 13.03 8.14
C PRO A 204 18.26 11.75 8.92
N THR A 205 18.94 10.68 8.51
CA THR A 205 18.78 9.39 9.16
C THR A 205 18.92 9.64 10.65
N LYS A 206 17.80 9.58 11.38
CA LYS A 206 17.77 9.80 12.83
C LYS A 206 18.81 8.83 13.44
N PRO A 207 19.23 8.97 14.70
CA PRO A 207 20.13 7.99 15.34
C PRO A 207 19.66 6.52 15.24
N VAL A 208 18.44 6.29 14.75
CA VAL A 208 17.85 5.04 14.30
C VAL A 208 18.74 4.26 13.31
N GLN A 209 18.72 2.95 13.50
CA GLN A 209 19.59 1.95 12.88
C GLN A 209 19.25 1.62 11.42
N HIS A 210 18.53 2.48 10.69
CA HIS A 210 18.18 2.25 9.29
C HIS A 210 18.57 3.40 8.35
N ARG A 211 18.61 3.08 7.06
CA ARG A 211 18.80 4.03 5.96
C ARG A 211 17.92 3.62 4.79
N TYR A 212 17.51 4.60 4.00
CA TYR A 212 16.77 4.39 2.76
C TYR A 212 17.72 4.37 1.58
N ARG A 213 17.56 3.39 0.69
CA ARG A 213 18.17 3.37 -0.64
C ARG A 213 17.07 3.44 -1.68
N GLU A 214 16.98 4.56 -2.38
CA GLU A 214 16.04 4.71 -3.49
C GLU A 214 16.46 3.82 -4.67
N ILE A 215 15.55 2.97 -5.13
CA ILE A 215 15.82 1.99 -6.21
C ILE A 215 14.98 2.24 -7.47
N LYS A 216 13.85 2.96 -7.36
CA LYS A 216 13.01 3.38 -8.50
C LYS A 216 12.59 4.84 -8.40
N ARG A 217 12.71 5.58 -9.51
CA ARG A 217 12.41 7.02 -9.64
C ARG A 217 11.37 7.39 -10.70
N GLU A 218 10.63 6.42 -11.22
CA GLU A 218 9.73 6.67 -12.35
C GLU A 218 8.32 7.07 -11.94
N ARG A 219 7.72 8.02 -12.67
CA ARG A 219 6.33 8.49 -12.54
C ARG A 219 6.02 9.14 -11.17
N ALA A 220 4.84 8.91 -10.62
CA ALA A 220 4.38 9.44 -9.34
C ALA A 220 4.74 8.56 -8.14
N THR A 221 5.36 7.40 -8.36
CA THR A 221 5.71 6.41 -7.32
C THR A 221 7.22 6.31 -7.15
N ARG A 222 7.69 6.22 -5.90
CA ARG A 222 9.08 5.95 -5.54
C ARG A 222 9.16 4.69 -4.70
N ILE A 223 10.22 3.91 -4.89
CA ILE A 223 10.48 2.71 -4.09
C ILE A 223 11.82 2.89 -3.39
N PHE A 224 11.81 2.70 -2.08
CA PHE A 224 12.99 2.71 -1.23
C PHE A 224 13.19 1.34 -0.62
N GLU A 225 14.39 0.79 -0.74
CA GLU A 225 14.81 -0.35 0.08
C GLU A 225 15.27 0.16 1.45
N VAL A 226 14.70 -0.39 2.52
CA VAL A 226 15.06 -0.06 3.89
C VAL A 226 16.19 -0.99 4.33
N LYS A 227 17.33 -0.41 4.72
CA LYS A 227 18.54 -1.17 5.10
C LYS A 227 18.98 -0.86 6.51
N GLN A 228 19.54 -1.85 7.19
CA GLN A 228 20.25 -1.63 8.44
C GLN A 228 21.49 -0.76 8.23
N LYS A 229 21.73 0.19 9.14
CA LYS A 229 23.01 0.86 9.28
C LYS A 229 23.96 -0.07 10.04
N VAL A 230 24.97 -0.57 9.34
CA VAL A 230 26.08 -1.27 9.99
C VAL A 230 26.95 -0.22 10.66
N ARG A 231 27.11 -0.30 12.00
CA ARG A 231 28.15 0.48 12.70
C ARG A 231 29.50 -0.05 12.20
N ARG A 232 30.25 0.80 11.50
CA ARG A 232 31.64 0.54 11.14
C ARG A 232 32.55 0.81 12.33
#